data_AF-A0A3D3TBT4-F1
#
_entry.id   AF-A0A3D3TBT4-F1
#
_cell.length_a   1.000
_cell.length_b   1.000
_cell.length_c   1.000
_cell.angle_alpha   90.00
_cell.angle_beta   90.00
_cell.angle_gamma   90.00
#
_symmetry.space_group_name_H-M   'P 1'
#
loop_
_entity.id
_entity.type
_entity.pdbx_description
1 polymer ?
#
loop_
_entity_poly.entity_id
_entity_poly.type
_entity_poly.pdbx_seq_one_letter_code
_entity_poly.pdbx_strand_id
1 'polypeptide(L)'
;EKLLLQHYSASDSVFKDIEYQLIADSLNPRRYTLKYNWQHENEYRFAVDSASFHAYNGLWNDKLESKFTIKAADKYGVLEFYIQNLPASMPAFVELLDKSDNPVRKASVNNDAALFEYIDPGTYYARITLDANNNGKWDPGEYSEGREPEQVYYSNKSYEIKEFWEVGEDWDITAVPLDKQKPLEITKNKPKDDARRKREMERRDARNERNNSRNQNDQNRNNRNNNTNSSFNNTNRGTY
;
A
#
# COMPACT_ATOMS: atom_id res chain seq x y z
N GLU A 1 -20.61 0.87 31.82
CA GLU A 1 -19.91 1.58 30.72
C GLU A 1 -19.45 0.55 29.70
N LYS A 2 -19.71 0.77 28.41
CA LYS A 2 -19.76 -0.31 27.41
C LYS A 2 -18.48 -0.44 26.55
N LEU A 3 -17.58 0.53 26.62
CA LEU A 3 -16.36 0.57 25.81
C LEU A 3 -15.23 1.14 26.66
N LEU A 4 -14.10 0.44 26.68
CA LEU A 4 -12.92 0.80 27.45
C LEU A 4 -11.72 0.94 26.51
N LEU A 5 -11.02 2.06 26.63
CA LEU A 5 -9.68 2.20 26.11
C LEU A 5 -8.74 2.35 27.29
N GLN A 6 -7.66 1.58 27.27
CA GLN A 6 -6.72 1.52 28.36
C GLN A 6 -5.30 1.66 27.85
N HIS A 7 -4.48 2.40 28.61
CA HIS A 7 -3.05 2.51 28.41
C HIS A 7 -2.32 1.59 29.38
N TYR A 8 -1.32 0.86 28.91
CA TYR A 8 -0.48 0.04 29.76
C TYR A 8 0.53 0.90 30.54
N SER A 9 0.48 0.83 31.87
CA SER A 9 1.47 1.47 32.72
C SER A 9 2.52 0.45 33.14
N ALA A 10 3.74 0.56 32.60
CA ALA A 10 4.84 -0.35 32.94
C ALA A 10 5.27 -0.24 34.41
N SER A 11 5.12 0.93 35.06
CA SER A 11 5.46 1.14 36.47
C SER A 11 4.58 0.32 37.42
N ASP A 12 3.29 0.21 37.11
CA ASP A 12 2.31 -0.49 37.94
C ASP A 12 1.92 -1.87 37.35
N SER A 13 2.49 -2.24 36.19
CA SER A 13 2.15 -3.44 35.40
C SER A 13 0.64 -3.63 35.16
N VAL A 14 -0.11 -2.53 35.08
CA VAL A 14 -1.58 -2.52 35.02
C VAL A 14 -2.06 -1.57 33.92
N PHE A 15 -3.17 -1.94 33.29
CA PHE A 15 -3.89 -1.13 32.33
C PHE A 15 -4.74 -0.07 33.06
N LYS A 16 -4.56 1.21 32.70
CA LYS A 16 -5.32 2.33 33.24
C LYS A 16 -6.30 2.84 32.19
N ASP A 17 -7.54 3.09 32.60
CA ASP A 17 -8.57 3.66 31.71
C ASP A 17 -8.16 5.06 31.26
N ILE A 18 -8.37 5.33 29.97
CA ILE A 18 -8.09 6.63 29.36
C ILE A 18 -9.32 7.17 28.65
N GLU A 19 -9.51 8.48 28.71
CA GLU A 19 -10.56 9.16 27.97
C GLU A 19 -10.25 9.18 26.47
N TYR A 20 -11.27 8.93 25.65
CA TYR A 20 -11.15 8.88 24.20
C TYR A 20 -12.41 9.42 23.54
N GLN A 21 -12.28 9.79 22.26
CA GLN A 21 -13.43 10.16 21.44
C GLN A 21 -13.73 9.05 20.43
N LEU A 22 -14.96 8.54 20.45
CA LEU A 22 -15.43 7.59 19.45
C LEU A 22 -16.35 8.31 18.46
N ILE A 23 -16.00 8.29 17.18
CA ILE A 23 -16.74 8.98 16.13
C ILE A 23 -17.36 7.93 15.20
N ALA A 24 -18.69 7.96 15.07
CA ALA A 24 -19.40 7.11 14.12
C ALA A 24 -19.22 7.63 12.67
N ASP A 25 -19.08 6.71 11.72
CA ASP A 25 -19.09 7.03 10.30
C ASP A 25 -20.52 7.37 9.85
N SER A 26 -20.68 8.45 9.09
CA SER A 26 -22.00 8.95 8.64
C SER A 26 -22.67 8.04 7.61
N LEU A 27 -21.88 7.30 6.82
CA LEU A 27 -22.36 6.44 5.73
C LEU A 27 -22.39 4.97 6.13
N ASN A 28 -21.57 4.57 7.10
CA ASN A 28 -21.52 3.19 7.59
C ASN A 28 -21.75 3.14 9.11
N PRO A 29 -22.98 2.82 9.56
CA PRO A 29 -23.31 2.82 10.99
C PRO A 29 -22.56 1.77 11.82
N ARG A 30 -21.80 0.87 11.18
CA ARG A 30 -20.96 -0.15 11.84
C ARG A 30 -19.48 0.23 11.90
N ARG A 31 -19.09 1.39 11.37
CA ARG A 31 -17.71 1.86 11.38
C ARG A 31 -17.57 3.00 12.37
N TYR A 32 -16.57 2.87 13.23
CA TYR A 32 -16.25 3.87 14.24
C TYR A 32 -14.76 4.20 14.17
N THR A 33 -14.42 5.47 14.39
CA THR A 33 -13.05 5.96 14.49
C THR A 33 -12.76 6.30 15.94
N LEU A 34 -11.72 5.68 16.49
CA LEU A 34 -11.21 5.98 17.82
C LEU A 34 -10.17 7.10 17.71
N LYS A 35 -10.47 8.27 18.26
CA LYS A 35 -9.56 9.41 18.33
C LYS A 35 -8.97 9.52 19.73
N TYR A 36 -7.64 9.53 19.78
CA TYR A 36 -6.83 9.73 20.96
C TYR A 36 -5.46 10.26 20.54
N ASN A 37 -4.79 10.99 21.44
CA ASN A 37 -3.42 11.46 21.22
C ASN A 37 -2.44 10.34 21.56
N TRP A 38 -2.28 9.42 20.61
CA TRP A 38 -1.39 8.26 20.75
C TRP A 38 0.04 8.70 21.06
N GLN A 39 0.62 8.11 22.11
CA GLN A 39 2.02 8.31 22.45
C GLN A 39 2.83 7.14 21.89
N HIS A 40 4.00 7.46 21.33
CA HIS A 40 4.91 6.47 20.78
C HIS A 40 5.44 5.54 21.87
N GLU A 41 5.80 4.31 21.46
CA GLU A 41 6.38 3.27 22.32
C GLU A 41 5.48 2.78 23.45
N ASN A 42 4.19 3.13 23.41
CA ASN A 42 3.22 2.71 24.39
C ASN A 42 2.32 1.59 23.88
N GLU A 43 1.93 0.70 24.80
CA GLU A 43 0.96 -0.36 24.57
C GLU A 43 -0.42 0.08 25.03
N TYR A 44 -1.42 -0.17 24.19
CA TYR A 44 -2.80 0.16 24.42
C TYR A 44 -3.66 -1.09 24.30
N ARG A 45 -4.77 -1.09 25.03
CA ARG A 45 -5.81 -2.10 24.94
C ARG A 45 -7.15 -1.43 24.69
N PHE A 46 -7.80 -1.84 23.61
CA PHE A 46 -9.20 -1.53 23.36
C PHE A 46 -10.05 -2.74 23.71
N ALA A 47 -11.04 -2.54 24.57
CA ALA A 47 -11.96 -3.58 25.00
C ALA A 47 -13.42 -3.15 24.84
N VAL A 48 -14.21 -4.04 24.25
CA VAL A 48 -15.65 -3.92 24.09
C VAL A 48 -16.29 -5.03 24.90
N ASP A 49 -17.17 -4.67 25.83
CA ASP A 49 -17.91 -5.67 26.58
C ASP A 49 -18.91 -6.43 25.68
N SER A 50 -19.25 -7.64 26.09
CA SER A 50 -20.38 -8.35 25.50
C SER A 50 -21.67 -7.55 25.71
N ALA A 51 -22.56 -7.49 24.72
CA ALA A 51 -23.79 -6.69 24.77
C ALA A 51 -23.59 -5.15 24.83
N SER A 52 -22.43 -4.68 24.37
CA SER A 52 -22.22 -3.25 24.11
C SER A 52 -22.94 -2.79 22.85
N PHE A 53 -22.90 -3.62 21.80
CA PHE A 53 -23.54 -3.39 20.51
C PHE A 53 -24.65 -4.41 20.28
N HIS A 54 -25.77 -3.92 19.78
CA HIS A 54 -26.90 -4.75 19.37
C HIS A 54 -27.17 -4.58 17.88
N ALA A 55 -27.35 -5.70 17.19
CA ALA A 55 -27.89 -5.71 15.85
C ALA A 55 -29.39 -5.36 15.89
N TYR A 56 -29.95 -4.97 14.74
CA TYR A 56 -31.36 -4.58 14.64
C TYR A 56 -32.34 -5.68 15.10
N ASN A 57 -31.91 -6.95 15.05
CA ASN A 57 -32.68 -8.12 15.46
C ASN A 57 -32.46 -8.52 16.93
N GLY A 58 -31.79 -7.68 17.72
CA GLY A 58 -31.58 -7.89 19.16
C GLY A 58 -30.39 -8.79 19.52
N LEU A 59 -29.67 -9.35 18.55
CA LEU A 59 -28.41 -10.07 18.80
C LEU A 59 -27.34 -9.11 19.32
N TRP A 60 -26.51 -9.57 20.25
CA TRP A 60 -25.40 -8.77 20.80
C TRP A 60 -24.05 -9.20 20.25
N ASN A 61 -23.05 -8.31 20.38
CA ASN A 61 -21.65 -8.66 20.11
C ASN A 61 -21.06 -9.52 21.24
N ASP A 62 -20.14 -10.40 20.87
CA ASP A 62 -19.21 -11.03 21.81
C ASP A 62 -18.20 -10.00 22.34
N LYS A 63 -17.58 -10.33 23.48
CA LYS A 63 -16.48 -9.51 24.03
C LYS A 63 -15.36 -9.40 23.00
N LEU A 64 -14.90 -8.18 22.73
CA LEU A 64 -13.74 -7.90 21.90
C LEU A 64 -12.62 -7.34 22.78
N GLU A 65 -11.42 -7.87 22.64
CA GLU A 65 -10.23 -7.32 23.27
C GLU A 65 -9.11 -7.28 22.22
N SER A 66 -8.58 -6.10 21.97
CA SER A 66 -7.48 -5.88 21.01
C SER A 66 -6.37 -5.11 21.70
N LYS A 67 -5.17 -5.68 21.68
CA LYS A 67 -3.96 -5.03 22.17
C LYS A 67 -3.12 -4.59 20.98
N PHE A 68 -2.60 -3.37 21.04
CA PHE A 68 -1.75 -2.81 20.00
C PHE A 68 -0.72 -1.88 20.60
N THR A 69 0.46 -1.86 19.98
CA THR A 69 1.58 -1.02 20.39
C THR A 69 1.81 0.04 19.34
N ILE A 70 1.95 1.29 19.77
CA ILE A 70 2.38 2.37 18.89
C ILE A 70 3.90 2.27 18.80
N LYS A 71 4.41 2.07 17.58
CA LYS A 71 5.86 1.99 17.34
C LYS A 71 6.55 3.31 17.73
N ALA A 72 7.87 3.31 17.83
CA ALA A 72 8.65 4.54 17.95
C ALA A 72 8.44 5.44 16.72
N ALA A 73 8.61 6.75 16.88
CA ALA A 73 8.38 7.72 15.82
C ALA A 73 9.28 7.48 14.59
N ASP A 74 10.52 7.01 14.84
CA ASP A 74 11.50 6.67 13.81
C ASP A 74 11.14 5.41 12.99
N LYS A 75 10.12 4.65 13.41
CA LYS A 75 9.57 3.51 12.66
C LYS A 75 8.60 3.89 11.57
N TYR A 76 8.34 5.17 11.41
CA TYR A 76 7.48 5.70 10.37
C TYR A 76 8.26 6.61 9.43
N GLY A 77 7.69 6.82 8.25
CA GLY A 77 8.13 7.84 7.32
C GLY A 77 7.17 9.03 7.27
N VAL A 78 7.65 10.09 6.64
CA VAL A 78 6.91 11.31 6.31
C VAL A 78 6.95 11.52 4.80
N LEU A 79 5.80 11.84 4.23
CA LEU A 79 5.66 12.20 2.82
C LEU A 79 4.88 13.50 2.72
N GLU A 80 5.49 14.51 2.10
CA GLU A 80 4.86 15.79 1.81
C GLU A 80 4.79 16.00 0.30
N PHE A 81 3.61 16.34 -0.20
CA PHE A 81 3.43 16.75 -1.59
C PHE A 81 3.33 18.26 -1.67
N TYR A 82 4.09 18.86 -2.58
CA TYR A 82 3.93 20.25 -3.01
C TYR A 82 3.17 20.27 -4.34
N ILE A 83 1.90 20.62 -4.27
CA ILE A 83 0.95 20.55 -5.39
C ILE A 83 1.14 21.76 -6.29
N GLN A 84 1.34 21.50 -7.58
CA GLN A 84 1.47 22.54 -8.61
C GLN A 84 0.26 22.48 -9.55
N ASN A 85 -0.09 23.64 -10.12
CA ASN A 85 -1.23 23.82 -11.03
C ASN A 85 -2.60 23.46 -10.41
N LEU A 86 -2.74 23.61 -9.09
CA LEU A 86 -4.03 23.60 -8.42
C LEU A 86 -4.78 24.91 -8.74
N PRO A 87 -6.06 24.87 -9.13
CA PRO A 87 -6.83 26.10 -9.32
C PRO A 87 -6.91 26.91 -8.02
N ALA A 88 -6.77 28.23 -8.13
CA ALA A 88 -6.74 29.11 -6.96
C ALA A 88 -8.02 28.98 -6.12
N SER A 89 -7.86 28.86 -4.79
CA SER A 89 -8.95 28.69 -3.83
C SER A 89 -9.79 27.41 -4.01
N MET A 90 -9.30 26.42 -4.77
CA MET A 90 -9.98 25.13 -4.91
C MET A 90 -9.62 24.24 -3.71
N PRO A 91 -10.57 23.88 -2.84
CA PRO A 91 -10.31 22.89 -1.80
C PRO A 91 -9.98 21.55 -2.45
N ALA A 92 -9.03 20.84 -1.85
CA ALA A 92 -8.61 19.55 -2.36
C ALA A 92 -8.10 18.69 -1.22
N PHE A 93 -8.09 17.38 -1.46
CA PHE A 93 -7.43 16.43 -0.57
C PHE A 93 -6.65 15.41 -1.39
N VAL A 94 -5.54 14.96 -0.82
CA VAL A 94 -4.71 13.88 -1.36
C VAL A 94 -5.04 12.60 -0.61
N GLU A 95 -5.08 11.49 -1.34
CA GLU A 95 -5.16 10.15 -0.80
C GLU A 95 -3.93 9.35 -1.20
N LEU A 96 -3.33 8.67 -0.21
CA LEU A 96 -2.39 7.60 -0.48
C LEU A 96 -3.15 6.31 -0.74
N LEU A 97 -2.73 5.58 -1.75
CA LEU A 97 -3.36 4.36 -2.24
C LEU A 97 -2.43 3.17 -2.07
N ASP A 98 -3.03 2.00 -1.82
CA ASP A 98 -2.33 0.71 -1.89
C ASP A 98 -2.17 0.22 -3.36
N LYS A 99 -1.52 -0.94 -3.52
CA LYS A 99 -1.33 -1.61 -4.83
C LYS A 99 -2.64 -2.04 -5.51
N SER A 100 -3.76 -2.02 -4.78
CA SER A 100 -5.08 -2.39 -5.26
C SER A 100 -5.97 -1.18 -5.54
N ASP A 101 -5.40 0.04 -5.55
CA ASP A 101 -6.10 1.31 -5.78
C ASP A 101 -7.07 1.70 -4.64
N ASN A 102 -6.88 1.14 -3.44
CA ASN A 102 -7.69 1.51 -2.28
C ASN A 102 -7.03 2.64 -1.48
N PRO A 103 -7.79 3.67 -1.06
CA PRO A 103 -7.26 4.71 -0.19
C PRO A 103 -6.94 4.15 1.19
N VAL A 104 -5.72 4.40 1.65
CA VAL A 104 -5.20 3.96 2.96
C VAL A 104 -4.91 5.12 3.90
N ARG A 105 -4.62 6.31 3.36
CA ARG A 105 -4.47 7.56 4.12
C ARG A 105 -5.05 8.71 3.30
N LYS A 106 -5.45 9.78 3.98
CA LYS A 106 -5.97 11.01 3.38
C LYS A 106 -5.45 12.22 4.14
N ALA A 107 -5.10 13.28 3.41
CA ALA A 107 -4.71 14.58 3.95
C ALA A 107 -5.36 15.70 3.13
N SER A 108 -5.85 16.74 3.80
CA SER A 108 -6.32 17.95 3.13
C SER A 108 -5.13 18.75 2.58
N VAL A 109 -5.32 19.39 1.43
CA VAL A 109 -4.33 20.30 0.86
C VAL A 109 -4.46 21.66 1.56
N ASN A 110 -3.37 22.13 2.15
CA ASN A 110 -3.27 23.44 2.79
C ASN A 110 -2.04 24.16 2.26
N ASN A 111 -2.20 25.42 1.81
CA ASN A 111 -1.12 26.21 1.20
C ASN A 111 -0.39 25.42 0.10
N ASP A 112 -1.16 24.81 -0.80
CA ASP A 112 -0.66 23.96 -1.89
C ASP A 112 0.20 22.77 -1.44
N ALA A 113 0.11 22.35 -0.17
CA ALA A 113 0.84 21.21 0.36
C ALA A 113 -0.09 20.17 1.01
N ALA A 114 0.26 18.90 0.90
CA ALA A 114 -0.41 17.79 1.60
C ALA A 114 0.62 16.95 2.36
N LEU A 115 0.54 16.99 3.69
CA LEU A 115 1.47 16.32 4.59
C LEU A 115 0.88 15.01 5.12
N PHE A 116 1.67 13.95 5.05
CA PHE A 116 1.38 12.64 5.62
C PHE A 116 2.47 12.25 6.61
N GLU A 117 2.13 12.26 7.89
CA GLU A 117 3.01 11.83 8.98
C GLU A 117 2.67 10.40 9.45
N TYR A 118 3.64 9.79 10.12
CA TYR A 118 3.51 8.47 10.74
C TYR A 118 3.10 7.36 9.77
N ILE A 119 3.58 7.42 8.53
CA ILE A 119 3.27 6.44 7.49
C ILE A 119 4.09 5.17 7.74
N ASP A 120 3.44 4.01 7.68
CA ASP A 120 4.18 2.74 7.71
C ASP A 120 5.10 2.62 6.48
N PRO A 121 6.30 2.03 6.62
CA PRO A 121 7.16 1.75 5.47
C PRO A 121 6.46 0.90 4.42
N GLY A 122 6.59 1.27 3.15
CA GLY A 122 5.90 0.59 2.07
C GLY A 122 5.93 1.34 0.74
N THR A 123 5.28 0.76 -0.27
CA THR A 123 5.07 1.41 -1.56
C THR A 123 3.66 1.95 -1.64
N TYR A 124 3.56 3.25 -1.90
CA TYR A 124 2.29 3.98 -2.02
C TYR A 124 2.13 4.57 -3.40
N TYR A 125 0.89 4.80 -3.79
CA TYR A 125 0.51 5.63 -4.93
C TYR A 125 -0.30 6.82 -4.41
N ALA A 126 -0.48 7.86 -5.20
CA ALA A 126 -1.22 9.04 -4.77
C ALA A 126 -2.26 9.46 -5.81
N ARG A 127 -3.39 9.97 -5.32
CA ARG A 127 -4.36 10.72 -6.12
C ARG A 127 -4.81 11.96 -5.35
N ILE A 128 -5.17 13.01 -6.06
CA ILE A 128 -5.72 14.24 -5.53
C ILE A 128 -7.13 14.43 -6.08
N THR A 129 -8.06 14.80 -5.20
CA THR A 129 -9.44 15.14 -5.55
C THR A 129 -9.64 16.63 -5.37
N LEU A 130 -10.23 17.28 -6.38
CA LEU A 130 -10.67 18.66 -6.27
C LEU A 130 -12.08 18.68 -5.65
N ASP A 131 -12.11 18.99 -4.35
CA ASP A 131 -13.28 18.90 -3.48
C ASP A 131 -14.02 20.24 -3.49
N ALA A 132 -14.86 20.42 -4.51
CA ALA A 132 -15.49 21.71 -4.78
C ALA A 132 -16.47 22.14 -3.67
N ASN A 133 -16.99 21.18 -2.89
CA ASN A 133 -17.89 21.44 -1.78
C ASN A 133 -17.22 21.38 -0.40
N ASN A 134 -15.92 21.08 -0.35
CA ASN A 134 -15.09 21.01 0.85
C ASN A 134 -15.63 20.06 1.94
N ASN A 135 -16.21 18.92 1.53
CA ASN A 135 -16.76 17.95 2.48
C ASN A 135 -15.77 16.82 2.84
N GLY A 136 -14.58 16.84 2.23
CA GLY A 136 -13.50 15.89 2.42
C GLY A 136 -13.78 14.49 1.85
N LYS A 137 -14.72 14.35 0.92
CA LYS A 137 -15.10 13.10 0.28
C LYS A 137 -15.17 13.34 -1.23
N TRP A 138 -14.91 12.31 -2.01
CA TRP A 138 -15.14 12.40 -3.45
C TRP A 138 -16.64 12.26 -3.72
N ASP A 139 -17.21 13.23 -4.43
CA ASP A 139 -18.61 13.20 -4.84
C ASP A 139 -18.79 12.84 -6.32
N PRO A 140 -19.72 11.91 -6.63
CA PRO A 140 -20.15 11.70 -8.00
C PRO A 140 -20.95 12.90 -8.51
N GLY A 141 -21.08 12.97 -9.83
CA GLY A 141 -21.97 13.92 -10.47
C GLY A 141 -23.43 13.62 -10.16
N GLU A 142 -24.25 14.67 -10.13
CA GLU A 142 -25.68 14.58 -9.89
C GLU A 142 -26.43 14.99 -11.16
N TYR A 143 -27.07 14.03 -11.82
CA TYR A 143 -27.69 14.25 -13.14
C TYR A 143 -28.89 15.21 -13.06
N SER A 144 -29.70 15.11 -12.00
CA SER A 144 -30.87 15.99 -11.82
C SER A 144 -30.48 17.45 -11.64
N GLU A 145 -29.28 17.70 -11.11
CA GLU A 145 -28.76 19.05 -10.85
C GLU A 145 -27.81 19.53 -11.96
N GLY A 146 -27.49 18.67 -12.94
CA GLY A 146 -26.47 18.95 -13.96
C GLY A 146 -25.07 19.14 -13.38
N ARG A 147 -24.81 18.60 -12.18
CA ARG A 147 -23.52 18.72 -11.49
C ARG A 147 -22.56 17.64 -11.98
N GLU A 148 -21.40 18.05 -12.45
CA GLU A 148 -20.33 17.12 -12.86
C GLU A 148 -19.69 16.43 -11.64
N PRO A 149 -19.13 15.21 -11.80
CA PRO A 149 -18.35 14.57 -10.75
C PRO A 149 -17.09 15.38 -10.42
N GLU A 150 -16.63 15.25 -9.19
CA GLU A 150 -15.39 15.90 -8.77
C GLU A 150 -14.19 15.33 -9.52
N GLN A 151 -13.30 16.23 -9.92
CA GLN A 151 -12.13 15.89 -10.70
C GLN A 151 -11.07 15.20 -9.84
N VAL A 152 -10.47 14.15 -10.39
CA VAL A 152 -9.43 13.36 -9.73
C VAL A 152 -8.22 13.26 -10.64
N TYR A 153 -7.05 13.57 -10.09
CA TYR A 153 -5.76 13.47 -10.77
C TYR A 153 -4.91 12.42 -10.07
N TYR A 154 -4.24 11.55 -10.84
CA TYR A 154 -3.35 10.53 -10.28
C TYR A 154 -1.89 10.97 -10.45
N SER A 155 -1.06 10.66 -9.46
CA SER A 155 0.38 10.70 -9.66
C SER A 155 0.78 9.50 -10.51
N ASN A 156 1.62 9.74 -11.53
CA ASN A 156 2.16 8.69 -12.38
C ASN A 156 3.35 7.94 -11.75
N LYS A 157 3.72 8.28 -10.51
CA LYS A 157 4.82 7.68 -9.77
C LYS A 157 4.30 6.78 -8.64
N SER A 158 5.16 5.87 -8.22
CA SER A 158 5.05 5.17 -6.93
C SER A 158 6.05 5.75 -5.94
N TYR A 159 5.66 5.84 -4.67
CA TYR A 159 6.46 6.38 -3.60
C TYR A 159 6.89 5.25 -2.66
N GLU A 160 8.18 4.95 -2.61
CA GLU A 160 8.76 4.00 -1.67
C GLU A 160 9.17 4.73 -0.39
N ILE A 161 8.44 4.49 0.69
CA ILE A 161 8.66 5.12 2.00
C ILE A 161 9.34 4.11 2.93
N LYS A 162 10.36 4.56 3.66
CA LYS A 162 11.09 3.76 4.65
C LYS A 162 10.97 4.38 6.04
N GLU A 163 11.35 3.60 7.05
CA GLU A 163 11.48 4.07 8.43
C GLU A 163 12.42 5.29 8.47
N PHE A 164 12.03 6.32 9.21
CA PHE A 164 12.80 7.56 9.43
C PHE A 164 13.09 8.38 8.16
N TRP A 165 12.43 8.08 7.03
CA TRP A 165 12.56 8.88 5.83
C TRP A 165 11.57 10.04 5.81
N GLU A 166 12.07 11.21 5.42
CA GLU A 166 11.26 12.38 5.08
C GLU A 166 11.41 12.64 3.59
N VAL A 167 10.29 12.59 2.86
CA VAL A 167 10.25 12.72 1.41
C VAL A 167 9.36 13.91 1.05
N GLY A 168 9.94 14.91 0.38
CA GLY A 168 9.20 15.98 -0.26
C GLY A 168 9.10 15.72 -1.77
N GLU A 169 7.89 15.83 -2.33
CA GLU A 169 7.63 15.59 -3.75
C GLU A 169 6.89 16.77 -4.38
N ASP A 170 7.48 17.37 -5.41
CA ASP A 170 6.78 18.30 -6.30
C ASP A 170 5.83 17.53 -7.23
N TRP A 171 4.55 17.89 -7.21
CA TRP A 171 3.52 17.24 -8.00
C TRP A 171 2.70 18.23 -8.82
N ASP A 172 3.04 18.35 -10.10
CA ASP A 172 2.19 18.97 -11.12
C ASP A 172 1.09 18.01 -11.55
N ILE A 173 -0.15 18.34 -11.17
CA ILE A 173 -1.33 17.50 -11.41
C ILE A 173 -1.74 17.46 -12.90
N THR A 174 -1.17 18.34 -13.73
CA THR A 174 -1.46 18.50 -15.16
C THR A 174 -0.33 18.08 -16.09
N ALA A 175 0.86 17.77 -15.54
CA ALA A 175 2.05 17.43 -16.34
C ALA A 175 1.85 16.22 -17.28
N VAL A 176 1.00 15.28 -16.86
CA VAL A 176 0.65 14.10 -17.64
C VAL A 176 -0.83 14.16 -18.02
N PRO A 177 -1.20 13.86 -19.29
CA PRO A 177 -2.60 13.77 -19.68
C PRO A 177 -3.40 12.78 -18.83
N LEU A 178 -4.65 13.12 -18.49
CA LEU A 178 -5.51 12.36 -17.56
C LEU A 178 -5.59 10.85 -17.85
N ASP A 179 -5.61 10.46 -19.13
CA ASP A 179 -5.67 9.07 -19.59
C ASP A 179 -4.40 8.25 -19.30
N LYS A 180 -3.28 8.93 -19.01
CA LYS A 180 -1.96 8.34 -18.76
C LYS A 180 -1.43 8.56 -17.35
N GLN A 181 -2.19 9.27 -16.51
CA GLN A 181 -1.77 9.57 -15.14
C GLN A 181 -1.72 8.32 -14.26
N LYS A 182 -2.70 7.43 -14.37
CA LYS A 182 -2.82 6.28 -13.47
C LYS A 182 -1.74 5.22 -13.75
N PRO A 183 -0.91 4.85 -12.75
CA PRO A 183 0.09 3.80 -12.92
C PRO A 183 -0.51 2.45 -13.30
N LEU A 184 0.18 1.71 -14.17
CA LEU A 184 -0.28 0.41 -14.69
C LEU A 184 -0.29 -0.68 -13.59
N GLU A 185 0.45 -0.47 -12.51
CA GLU A 185 0.53 -1.34 -11.35
C GLU A 185 -0.82 -1.43 -10.63
N ILE A 186 -1.51 -0.29 -10.48
CA ILE A 186 -2.81 -0.17 -9.79
C ILE A 186 -4.01 -0.15 -10.76
N THR A 187 -3.75 -0.28 -12.05
CA THR A 187 -4.81 -0.34 -13.06
C THR A 187 -5.40 -1.75 -13.15
N LYS A 188 -6.68 -1.90 -12.76
CA LYS A 188 -7.41 -3.18 -12.74
C LYS A 188 -7.48 -3.83 -14.14
N ASN A 189 -7.80 -3.05 -15.16
CA ASN A 189 -7.87 -3.51 -16.56
C ASN A 189 -6.66 -3.03 -17.35
N LYS A 190 -5.59 -3.83 -17.35
CA LYS A 190 -4.36 -3.50 -18.09
C LYS A 190 -4.59 -3.59 -19.61
N PRO A 191 -4.00 -2.69 -20.41
CA PRO A 191 -4.07 -2.78 -21.87
C PRO A 191 -3.64 -4.17 -22.37
N LYS A 192 -4.37 -4.71 -23.36
CA LYS A 192 -4.09 -6.06 -23.91
C LYS A 192 -2.66 -6.19 -24.44
N ASP A 193 -2.11 -5.10 -24.98
CA ASP A 193 -0.76 -5.10 -25.56
C ASP A 193 0.34 -5.24 -24.51
N ASP A 194 0.21 -4.63 -23.33
CA ASP A 194 1.18 -4.81 -22.24
C ASP A 194 1.12 -6.22 -21.67
N ALA A 195 -0.09 -6.77 -21.50
CA ALA A 195 -0.26 -8.15 -21.07
C ALA A 195 0.32 -9.14 -22.09
N ARG A 196 0.14 -8.86 -23.39
CA ARG A 196 0.72 -9.65 -24.48
C ARG A 196 2.24 -9.55 -24.51
N ARG A 197 2.80 -8.33 -24.46
CA ARG A 197 4.25 -8.08 -24.43
C ARG A 197 4.92 -8.74 -23.23
N LYS A 198 4.33 -8.64 -22.04
CA LYS A 198 4.83 -9.32 -20.83
C LYS A 198 4.86 -10.84 -21.00
N ARG A 199 3.77 -11.43 -21.52
CA ARG A 199 3.72 -12.88 -21.81
C ARG A 199 4.72 -13.31 -22.88
N GLU A 200 4.95 -12.50 -23.90
CA GLU A 200 5.96 -12.77 -24.93
C GLU A 200 7.38 -12.71 -24.36
N MET A 201 7.67 -11.76 -23.46
CA MET A 201 8.94 -11.64 -22.76
C MET A 201 9.19 -12.84 -21.83
N GLU A 202 8.23 -13.19 -20.97
CA GLU A 202 8.31 -14.38 -20.10
C GLU A 202 8.51 -15.68 -20.91
N ARG A 203 7.82 -15.83 -22.05
CA ARG A 203 8.03 -16.98 -22.95
C ARG A 203 9.43 -17.01 -23.56
N ARG A 204 10.00 -15.85 -23.87
CA ARG A 204 11.36 -15.73 -24.42
C ARG A 204 12.40 -16.08 -23.35
N ASP A 205 12.24 -15.58 -22.13
CA ASP A 205 13.15 -15.86 -21.02
C ASP A 205 13.13 -17.34 -20.64
N ALA A 206 11.93 -17.94 -20.52
CA ALA A 206 11.79 -19.38 -20.29
C ALA A 206 12.40 -20.23 -21.42
N ARG A 207 12.36 -19.76 -22.68
CA ARG A 207 13.01 -20.44 -23.81
C ARG A 207 14.53 -20.33 -23.74
N ASN A 208 15.06 -19.17 -23.34
CA ASN A 208 16.49 -18.95 -23.16
C ASN A 208 17.05 -19.83 -22.03
N GLU A 209 16.35 -19.93 -20.89
CA GLU A 209 16.73 -20.81 -19.78
C GLU A 209 16.77 -22.29 -20.19
N ARG A 210 15.76 -22.75 -20.96
CA ARG A 210 15.73 -24.12 -21.50
C ARG A 210 16.87 -24.40 -22.48
N ASN A 211 17.24 -23.42 -23.30
CA ASN A 211 18.37 -23.58 -24.22
C ASN A 211 19.71 -23.61 -23.46
N ASN A 212 19.86 -22.79 -22.43
CA ASN A 212 21.09 -22.74 -21.63
C ASN A 212 21.31 -24.06 -20.85
N SER A 213 20.24 -24.61 -20.27
CA SER A 213 20.26 -25.92 -19.59
C SER A 213 20.50 -27.10 -20.55
N ARG A 214 19.98 -27.05 -21.78
CA ARG A 214 20.31 -28.05 -22.82
C ARG A 214 21.78 -28.00 -23.22
N ASN A 215 22.33 -26.81 -23.45
CA ASN A 215 23.75 -26.66 -23.80
C ASN A 215 24.68 -27.18 -22.69
N GLN A 216 24.35 -26.95 -21.41
CA GLN A 216 25.11 -27.53 -20.30
C GLN A 216 25.02 -29.06 -20.26
N ASN A 217 23.85 -29.64 -20.54
CA ASN A 217 23.69 -31.08 -20.59
C ASN A 217 24.42 -31.73 -21.78
N ASP A 218 24.45 -31.10 -22.94
CA ASP A 218 25.20 -31.59 -24.11
C ASP A 218 26.72 -31.48 -23.90
N GLN A 219 27.21 -30.42 -23.25
CA GLN A 219 28.61 -30.34 -22.82
C GLN A 219 28.98 -31.46 -21.83
N ASN A 220 28.11 -31.76 -20.86
CA ASN A 220 28.32 -32.86 -19.92
C ASN A 220 28.25 -34.25 -20.57
N ARG A 221 27.41 -34.43 -21.59
CA ARG A 221 27.36 -35.67 -22.38
C ARG A 221 28.61 -35.88 -23.23
N ASN A 222 29.09 -34.83 -23.89
CA ASN A 222 30.33 -34.91 -24.69
C ASN A 222 31.56 -35.19 -23.81
N ASN A 223 31.61 -34.63 -22.60
CA ASN A 223 32.67 -34.98 -21.64
C ASN A 223 32.61 -36.43 -21.16
N ARG A 224 31.42 -37.03 -21.00
CA ARG A 224 31.28 -38.45 -20.66
C ARG A 224 31.72 -39.37 -21.80
N ASN A 225 31.35 -39.06 -23.04
CA ASN A 225 31.71 -39.88 -24.21
C ASN A 225 33.21 -39.86 -24.52
N ASN A 226 33.90 -38.74 -24.28
CA ASN A 226 35.36 -38.66 -24.42
C ASN A 226 36.12 -39.52 -23.39
N ASN A 227 35.52 -39.80 -22.23
CA ASN A 227 36.16 -40.59 -21.18
C ASN A 227 35.99 -42.12 -21.37
N THR A 228 35.03 -42.55 -22.18
CA THR A 228 34.85 -43.98 -22.54
C THR A 228 35.72 -44.45 -23.72
N ASN A 229 36.21 -43.53 -24.57
CA ASN A 229 37.10 -43.87 -25.68
C ASN A 229 38.59 -43.94 -25.30
N SER A 230 38.98 -43.60 -24.07
CA SER A 230 40.37 -43.67 -23.60
C SER A 230 40.76 -45.02 -22.96
N SER A 231 39.83 -45.96 -22.81
CA SER A 231 40.08 -47.25 -22.13
C SER A 231 40.33 -48.47 -23.05
N PHE A 232 40.41 -48.29 -24.37
CA PHE A 232 40.76 -49.37 -25.31
C PHE A 232 41.97 -48.98 -26.17
N ASN A 233 43.13 -48.77 -25.55
CA ASN A 233 44.44 -48.93 -26.20
C ASN A 233 45.55 -48.77 -25.16
N ASN A 234 45.79 -49.81 -24.35
CA ASN A 234 47.16 -50.06 -23.92
C ASN A 234 47.39 -51.53 -23.61
N THR A 235 47.79 -52.26 -24.65
CA THR A 235 48.56 -53.49 -24.50
C THR A 235 49.65 -53.41 -25.55
N ASN A 236 50.89 -53.19 -25.12
CA ASN A 236 51.97 -54.18 -25.17
C ASN A 236 53.37 -53.53 -25.31
N ARG A 237 54.37 -54.28 -24.79
CA ARG A 237 55.84 -54.14 -24.93
C ARG A 237 56.52 -53.16 -23.96
N GLY A 238 57.54 -53.53 -23.19
CA GLY A 238 58.39 -54.72 -23.19
C GLY A 238 59.83 -54.30 -22.85
N THR A 239 60.38 -54.88 -21.78
CA THR A 239 61.80 -55.17 -21.46
C THR A 239 62.92 -54.44 -22.23
N TYR A 240 63.89 -53.84 -21.52
CA TYR A 240 65.11 -54.49 -20.99
C TYR A 240 65.71 -53.62 -19.87
#